data_AF-A0A8J3URW0-F1
#
_entry.id   AF-A0A8J3URW0-F1
#
_cell.length_a   1.000
_cell.length_b   1.000
_cell.length_c   1.000
_cell.angle_alpha   90.00
_cell.angle_beta   90.00
_cell.angle_gamma   90.00
#
_symmetry.space_group_name_H-M   'P 1'
#
loop_
_entity.id
_entity.type
_entity.pdbx_description
1 polymer ?
#
loop_
_entity_poly.entity_id
_entity_poly.type
_entity_poly.pdbx_seq_one_letter_code
_entity_poly.pdbx_strand_id
1 'polypeptide(L)'
;MARATLTGHIDGVAAVVFRPDGTVLATVCRDRTARLWDVRSPYTPRPLGILEGHTDWIRGVAFSPDGIALATTSGDKAVRLWDVRSPNRPQQLAALKGHSAWVWGVAFSPDGTTLATAGGDNIVRLWRAAEGG
;
A
#
# COMPACT_ATOMS: atom_id res chain seq x y z
N MET A 1 23.68 7.41 11.56
CA MET A 1 23.80 7.68 10.11
C MET A 1 22.81 6.79 9.36
N ALA A 2 22.23 7.26 8.26
CA ALA A 2 21.36 6.45 7.40
C ALA A 2 22.16 5.31 6.74
N ARG A 3 21.55 4.12 6.57
CA ARG A 3 22.21 2.93 5.99
C ARG A 3 22.09 2.85 4.47
N ALA A 4 21.00 3.38 3.91
CA ALA A 4 20.73 3.45 2.48
C ALA A 4 19.71 4.56 2.19
N THR A 5 19.65 5.02 0.94
CA THR A 5 18.69 6.02 0.44
C THR A 5 17.91 5.44 -0.72
N LEU A 6 16.58 5.50 -0.66
CA LEU A 6 15.68 5.06 -1.72
C LEU A 6 15.18 6.30 -2.47
N THR A 7 15.48 6.40 -3.75
CA THR A 7 15.11 7.54 -4.60
C THR A 7 14.15 7.13 -5.71
N GLY A 8 13.30 8.04 -6.14
CA GLY A 8 12.43 7.85 -7.30
C GLY A 8 11.04 8.46 -7.16
N HIS A 9 10.52 8.59 -5.94
CA HIS A 9 9.35 9.43 -5.70
C HIS A 9 9.67 10.90 -6.00
N ILE A 10 8.70 11.61 -6.56
CA ILE A 10 8.88 13.02 -7.01
C ILE A 10 8.09 14.03 -6.17
N ASP A 11 7.51 13.57 -5.07
CA ASP A 11 6.80 14.40 -4.09
C ASP A 11 6.99 13.75 -2.69
N GLY A 12 6.36 14.31 -1.66
CA GLY A 12 6.45 13.84 -0.28
C GLY A 12 5.95 12.40 -0.11
N VAL A 13 6.83 11.54 0.39
CA VAL A 13 6.50 10.19 0.84
C VAL A 13 5.66 10.29 2.11
N ALA A 14 4.45 9.73 2.09
CA ALA A 14 3.47 9.88 3.15
C ALA A 14 3.55 8.77 4.20
N ALA A 15 3.80 7.53 3.78
CA ALA A 15 3.89 6.37 4.66
C ALA A 15 4.75 5.27 4.04
N VAL A 16 5.22 4.36 4.89
CA VAL A 16 6.00 3.18 4.51
C VAL A 16 5.53 1.97 5.34
N VAL A 17 5.65 0.77 4.79
CA VAL A 17 5.34 -0.47 5.51
C VAL A 17 6.21 -1.63 5.00
N PHE A 18 6.72 -2.45 5.91
CA PHE A 18 7.40 -3.69 5.53
C PHE A 18 6.37 -4.79 5.27
N ARG A 19 6.65 -5.61 4.27
CA ARG A 19 6.00 -6.92 4.14
C ARG A 19 6.32 -7.76 5.37
N PRO A 20 5.42 -8.65 5.85
CA PRO A 20 5.64 -9.42 7.07
C PRO A 20 6.95 -10.23 7.09
N ASP A 21 7.42 -10.68 5.93
CA ASP A 21 8.71 -11.39 5.79
C ASP A 21 9.96 -10.48 5.89
N GLY A 22 9.76 -9.15 5.95
CA GLY A 22 10.81 -8.15 6.04
C GLY A 22 11.63 -7.94 4.76
N THR A 23 11.31 -8.63 3.66
CA THR A 23 12.12 -8.61 2.44
C THR A 23 11.70 -7.55 1.44
N VAL A 24 10.46 -7.05 1.55
CA VAL A 24 9.92 -5.99 0.69
C VAL A 24 9.46 -4.83 1.54
N LEU A 25 9.80 -3.62 1.12
CA LEU A 25 9.25 -2.37 1.66
C LEU A 25 8.27 -1.80 0.62
N ALA A 26 7.10 -1.36 1.07
CA ALA A 26 6.21 -0.53 0.28
C ALA A 26 6.27 0.92 0.76
N THR A 27 6.28 1.86 -0.17
CA THR A 27 6.23 3.31 0.11
C THR A 27 5.07 3.92 -0.66
N VAL A 28 4.36 4.88 -0.06
CA VAL A 28 3.28 5.62 -0.71
C VAL A 28 3.54 7.11 -0.69
N CYS A 29 3.12 7.81 -1.74
CA CYS A 29 3.55 9.18 -2.00
C CYS A 29 2.42 10.06 -2.54
N ARG A 30 2.60 11.38 -2.36
CA ARG A 30 1.78 12.43 -2.96
C ARG A 30 1.90 12.49 -4.49
N ASP A 31 2.93 11.88 -5.07
CA ASP A 31 3.04 11.69 -6.54
C ASP A 31 2.01 10.71 -7.12
N ARG A 32 1.13 10.17 -6.26
CA ARG A 32 0.01 9.26 -6.59
C ARG A 32 0.46 7.84 -6.92
N THR A 33 1.71 7.50 -6.62
CA THR A 33 2.26 6.15 -6.78
C THR A 33 2.58 5.50 -5.45
N ALA A 34 2.43 4.18 -5.40
CA ALA A 34 3.13 3.37 -4.42
C ALA A 34 4.32 2.68 -5.10
N ARG A 35 5.41 2.45 -4.38
CA ARG A 35 6.60 1.76 -4.88
C ARG A 35 6.98 0.61 -3.97
N LEU A 36 7.41 -0.49 -4.58
CA LEU A 36 7.93 -1.65 -3.90
C LEU A 36 9.45 -1.69 -4.04
N TRP A 37 10.11 -2.08 -2.96
CA TRP A 37 11.56 -2.14 -2.87
C TRP A 37 11.98 -3.47 -2.28
N ASP A 38 12.96 -4.11 -2.90
CA ASP A 38 13.69 -5.21 -2.31
C ASP A 38 14.66 -4.64 -1.28
N VAL A 39 14.50 -5.08 -0.04
CA VAL A 39 15.29 -4.62 1.11
C VAL A 39 16.00 -5.78 1.82
N ARG A 40 16.11 -6.95 1.17
CA ARG A 40 16.85 -8.12 1.70
C ARG A 40 18.28 -7.76 2.08
N SER A 41 18.89 -6.85 1.32
CA SER A 41 20.13 -6.17 1.71
C SER A 41 19.79 -4.74 2.16
N PRO A 42 19.87 -4.44 3.47
CA PRO A 42 19.51 -3.11 3.99
C PRO A 42 20.47 -2.00 3.54
N TYR A 43 21.60 -2.36 2.94
CA TYR A 43 22.60 -1.42 2.42
C TYR A 43 22.46 -1.18 0.91
N THR A 44 21.78 -2.08 0.19
CA THR A 44 21.60 -1.99 -1.26
C THR A 44 20.15 -2.29 -1.70
N PRO A 45 19.18 -1.46 -1.27
CA PRO A 45 17.79 -1.62 -1.71
C PRO A 45 17.65 -1.51 -3.22
N ARG A 46 16.74 -2.29 -3.82
CA ARG A 46 16.48 -2.26 -5.27
C ARG A 46 15.01 -1.96 -5.56
N PRO A 47 14.70 -1.11 -6.56
CA PRO A 47 13.32 -0.93 -6.98
C PRO A 47 12.76 -2.23 -7.56
N LEU A 48 11.51 -2.53 -7.26
CA LEU A 48 10.79 -3.71 -7.76
C LEU A 48 9.69 -3.31 -8.75
N GLY A 49 8.59 -2.75 -8.23
CA GLY A 49 7.41 -2.40 -9.01
C GLY A 49 6.81 -1.09 -8.54
N ILE A 50 6.06 -0.44 -9.44
CA ILE A 50 5.30 0.78 -9.18
C ILE A 50 3.82 0.44 -9.30
N LEU A 51 3.02 0.90 -8.35
CA LEU A 51 1.59 0.69 -8.29
C LEU A 51 0.93 2.02 -8.67
N GLU A 52 0.39 2.04 -9.88
CA GLU A 52 -0.19 3.23 -10.51
C GLU A 52 -1.71 3.07 -10.66
N GLY A 53 -2.43 4.18 -10.52
CA GLY A 53 -3.86 4.21 -10.79
C GLY A 53 -4.64 5.13 -9.86
N HIS A 54 -4.11 5.44 -8.67
CA HIS A 54 -4.68 6.49 -7.84
C HIS A 54 -4.61 7.85 -8.55
N THR A 55 -5.68 8.64 -8.46
CA THR A 55 -5.76 9.93 -9.14
C THR A 55 -5.41 11.11 -8.25
N ASP A 56 -5.18 10.85 -6.95
CA ASP A 56 -4.81 11.83 -5.93
C ASP A 56 -3.84 11.18 -4.92
N TRP A 57 -3.32 11.95 -3.98
CA TRP A 57 -2.28 11.56 -3.03
C TRP A 57 -2.60 10.26 -2.31
N ILE A 58 -1.63 9.34 -2.27
CA ILE A 58 -1.75 8.12 -1.46
C ILE A 58 -1.25 8.43 -0.05
N ARG A 59 -2.03 8.02 0.96
CA ARG A 59 -1.80 8.39 2.37
C ARG A 59 -1.61 7.21 3.30
N GLY A 60 -2.27 6.09 3.02
CA GLY A 60 -2.17 4.88 3.83
C GLY A 60 -1.73 3.69 3.00
N VAL A 61 -1.05 2.76 3.66
CA VAL A 61 -0.54 1.53 3.06
C VAL A 61 -0.49 0.43 4.12
N ALA A 62 -0.90 -0.79 3.76
CA ALA A 62 -0.81 -1.96 4.63
C ALA A 62 -0.62 -3.23 3.80
N PHE A 63 0.25 -4.13 4.26
CA PHE A 63 0.30 -5.51 3.74
C PHE A 63 -0.75 -6.37 4.45
N SER A 64 -1.28 -7.36 3.74
CA SER A 64 -1.95 -8.49 4.38
C SER A 64 -0.94 -9.30 5.22
N PRO A 65 -1.40 -10.04 6.24
CA PRO A 65 -0.53 -10.84 7.11
C PRO A 65 0.28 -11.92 6.39
N ASP A 66 -0.25 -12.45 5.27
CA ASP A 66 0.45 -13.40 4.39
C ASP A 66 1.46 -12.72 3.44
N GLY A 67 1.46 -11.39 3.37
CA GLY A 67 2.32 -10.60 2.48
C GLY A 67 1.97 -10.69 0.98
N ILE A 68 0.86 -11.33 0.64
CA ILE A 68 0.43 -11.58 -0.75
C ILE A 68 -0.31 -10.37 -1.32
N ALA A 69 -1.05 -9.64 -0.49
CA ALA A 69 -1.79 -8.45 -0.86
C ALA A 69 -1.22 -7.18 -0.23
N LEU A 70 -1.40 -6.06 -0.94
CA LEU A 70 -1.17 -4.72 -0.42
C LEU A 70 -2.46 -3.89 -0.59
N ALA A 71 -2.80 -3.10 0.42
CA ALA A 71 -3.87 -2.12 0.35
C ALA A 71 -3.28 -0.70 0.37
N THR A 72 -3.81 0.19 -0.47
CA THR A 72 -3.44 1.62 -0.50
C THR A 72 -4.68 2.50 -0.42
N THR A 73 -4.60 3.62 0.31
CA THR A 73 -5.69 4.59 0.47
C THR A 73 -5.30 5.96 -0.04
N SER A 74 -6.25 6.70 -0.62
CA SER A 74 -5.95 7.97 -1.29
C SER A 74 -7.01 9.06 -1.06
N GLY A 75 -6.60 10.30 -1.36
CA GLY A 75 -7.49 11.46 -1.50
C GLY A 75 -8.54 11.30 -2.61
N ASP A 76 -8.33 10.36 -3.55
CA ASP A 76 -9.29 10.02 -4.61
C ASP A 76 -10.50 9.24 -4.09
N LYS A 77 -10.59 9.05 -2.77
CA LYS A 77 -11.69 8.41 -2.04
C LYS A 77 -11.76 6.90 -2.27
N ALA A 78 -10.79 6.32 -2.97
CA ALA A 78 -10.71 4.90 -3.22
C ALA A 78 -9.68 4.22 -2.31
N VAL A 79 -9.93 2.93 -2.06
CA VAL A 79 -8.94 2.01 -1.52
C VAL A 79 -8.62 1.00 -2.62
N ARG A 80 -7.35 0.83 -2.97
CA ARG A 80 -6.94 -0.14 -3.98
C ARG A 80 -6.28 -1.34 -3.32
N LEU A 81 -6.64 -2.52 -3.81
CA LEU A 81 -6.03 -3.78 -3.44
C LEU A 81 -5.15 -4.26 -4.57
N TRP A 82 -3.98 -4.78 -4.21
CA TRP A 82 -2.94 -5.18 -5.14
C TRP A 82 -2.44 -6.58 -4.80
N ASP A 83 -2.29 -7.42 -5.81
CA ASP A 83 -1.51 -8.65 -5.74
C ASP A 83 -0.04 -8.28 -5.86
N VAL A 84 0.72 -8.69 -4.86
CA VAL A 84 2.16 -8.45 -4.74
C VAL A 84 2.93 -9.74 -4.46
N ARG A 85 2.37 -10.92 -4.81
CA ARG A 85 3.08 -12.22 -4.79
C ARG A 85 4.38 -12.13 -5.57
N SER A 86 4.30 -11.47 -6.73
CA SER A 86 5.42 -11.08 -7.56
C SER A 86 5.62 -9.57 -7.46
N PRO A 87 6.38 -9.05 -6.49
CA PRO A 87 6.46 -7.62 -6.21
C PRO A 87 7.15 -6.80 -7.33
N ASN A 88 7.81 -7.47 -8.28
CA ASN A 88 8.33 -6.86 -9.51
C ASN A 88 7.26 -6.65 -10.59
N ARG A 89 6.08 -7.24 -10.44
CA ARG A 89 4.94 -7.14 -11.36
C ARG A 89 3.63 -7.07 -10.56
N PRO A 90 3.46 -6.03 -9.72
CA PRO A 90 2.25 -5.90 -8.93
C PRO A 90 1.04 -5.74 -9.85
N GLN A 91 -0.09 -6.34 -9.47
CA GLN A 91 -1.34 -6.25 -10.23
C GLN A 91 -2.44 -5.69 -9.36
N GLN A 92 -3.26 -4.80 -9.90
CA GLN A 92 -4.44 -4.34 -9.18
C GLN A 92 -5.51 -5.43 -9.18
N LEU A 93 -5.98 -5.81 -7.99
CA LEU A 93 -7.07 -6.75 -7.80
C LEU A 93 -8.43 -6.06 -7.79
N ALA A 94 -8.53 -4.95 -7.06
CA ALA A 94 -9.79 -4.24 -6.87
C ALA A 94 -9.59 -2.76 -6.54
N ALA A 95 -10.64 -1.97 -6.79
CA ALA A 95 -10.79 -0.62 -6.28
C ALA A 95 -12.10 -0.54 -5.47
N LEU A 96 -11.95 -0.44 -4.15
CA LEU A 96 -13.06 -0.34 -3.20
C LEU A 96 -13.50 1.12 -3.13
N LYS A 97 -14.75 1.36 -3.55
CA LYS A 97 -15.38 2.68 -3.54
C LYS A 97 -16.47 2.70 -2.48
N GLY A 98 -16.58 3.82 -1.76
CA GLY A 98 -17.63 3.99 -0.76
C GLY A 98 -17.40 5.17 0.18
N HIS A 99 -16.15 5.56 0.43
CA HIS A 99 -15.89 6.80 1.14
C HIS A 99 -16.28 8.02 0.30
N SER A 100 -16.85 9.04 0.95
CA SER A 100 -17.24 10.29 0.28
C SER A 100 -16.19 11.40 0.39
N ALA A 101 -15.15 11.18 1.19
CA ALA A 101 -13.98 12.05 1.37
C ALA A 101 -12.67 11.24 1.34
N TRP A 102 -11.53 11.90 1.60
CA TRP A 102 -10.20 11.28 1.58
C TRP A 102 -10.13 10.07 2.51
N VAL A 103 -9.41 9.03 2.09
CA VAL A 103 -9.18 7.85 2.93
C VAL A 103 -7.79 7.91 3.55
N TRP A 104 -7.73 7.96 4.88
CA TRP A 104 -6.53 8.27 5.64
C TRP A 104 -5.80 7.02 6.12
N GLY A 105 -6.55 6.06 6.65
CA GLY A 105 -6.01 4.89 7.33
C GLY A 105 -6.46 3.60 6.68
N VAL A 106 -5.61 2.58 6.78
CA VAL A 106 -5.89 1.21 6.35
C VAL A 106 -5.18 0.21 7.25
N ALA A 107 -5.85 -0.90 7.56
CA ALA A 107 -5.27 -2.03 8.27
C ALA A 107 -5.93 -3.34 7.85
N PHE A 108 -5.15 -4.40 7.70
CA PHE A 108 -5.67 -5.76 7.64
C PHE A 108 -5.85 -6.30 9.06
N SER A 109 -6.88 -7.11 9.27
CA SER A 109 -6.99 -7.95 10.46
C SER A 109 -5.85 -8.98 10.50
N PRO A 110 -5.44 -9.47 11.69
CA PRO A 110 -4.36 -10.45 11.81
C PRO A 110 -4.60 -11.77 11.07
N ASP A 111 -5.86 -12.15 10.88
CA ASP A 111 -6.26 -13.32 10.09
C ASP A 111 -6.33 -13.04 8.58
N GLY A 112 -6.13 -11.79 8.16
CA GLY A 112 -6.15 -11.35 6.77
C GLY A 112 -7.54 -11.30 6.13
N THR A 113 -8.61 -11.66 6.84
CA THR A 113 -9.96 -11.79 6.25
C THR A 113 -10.70 -10.46 6.11
N THR A 114 -10.29 -9.46 6.89
CA THR A 114 -10.97 -8.16 6.99
C THR A 114 -9.99 -7.03 6.74
N LEU A 115 -10.41 -6.06 5.93
CA LEU A 115 -9.72 -4.78 5.77
C LEU A 115 -10.54 -3.68 6.45
N ALA A 116 -9.92 -2.90 7.33
CA ALA A 116 -10.50 -1.70 7.91
C ALA A 116 -9.95 -0.45 7.24
N THR A 117 -10.83 0.51 6.92
CA THR A 117 -10.44 1.79 6.30
C THR A 117 -11.10 2.95 7.02
N ALA A 118 -10.36 4.05 7.23
CA ALA A 118 -10.85 5.24 7.92
C ALA A 118 -10.86 6.45 6.98
N GLY A 119 -12.02 7.07 6.80
CA GLY A 119 -12.22 8.19 5.88
C GLY A 119 -12.45 9.52 6.59
N GLY A 120 -12.18 10.62 5.88
CA GLY A 120 -12.51 11.99 6.28
C GLY A 120 -14.00 12.30 6.23
N ASP A 121 -14.81 11.32 5.85
CA ASP A 121 -16.26 11.33 5.93
C ASP A 121 -16.76 10.89 7.32
N ASN A 122 -15.83 10.76 8.29
CA ASN A 122 -16.06 10.31 9.66
C ASN A 122 -16.57 8.85 9.74
N ILE A 123 -16.38 8.06 8.69
CA ILE A 123 -16.82 6.68 8.62
C ILE A 123 -15.59 5.75 8.66
N VAL A 124 -15.72 4.66 9.41
CA VAL A 124 -14.88 3.48 9.28
C VAL A 124 -15.64 2.44 8.47
N ARG A 125 -14.99 1.85 7.47
CA ARG A 125 -15.56 0.76 6.68
C ARG A 125 -14.76 -0.51 6.92
N LEU A 126 -15.47 -1.62 7.06
CA LEU A 126 -14.89 -2.96 7.03
C LEU A 126 -15.23 -3.60 5.70
N TRP A 127 -14.22 -4.19 5.07
CA TRP A 127 -14.32 -4.87 3.79
C TRP A 127 -13.87 -6.31 3.98
N ARG A 128 -14.52 -7.25 3.28
CA ARG A 128 -13.96 -8.59 3.14
C ARG A 128 -12.72 -8.48 2.27
N ALA A 129 -11.56 -8.86 2.80
CA ALA A 129 -10.37 -9.00 1.99
C ALA A 129 -10.59 -10.19 1.03
N ALA A 130 -10.25 -10.02 -0.25
CA ALA A 130 -10.36 -11.12 -1.19
C ALA A 130 -9.46 -12.27 -0.71
N GLU A 131 -10.02 -13.47 -0.60
CA GLU A 131 -9.22 -14.69 -0.39
C GLU A 131 -8.33 -14.84 -1.63
N GLY A 132 -7.01 -14.82 -1.43
CA GLY A 132 -6.07 -15.11 -2.49
C GLY A 132 -6.28 -16.56 -2.94
N GLY A 133 -6.95 -16.74 -4.08
CA GLY A 133 -6.98 -18.00 -4.81
C GLY A 133 -5.62 -18.38 -5.35
#